data_AF-A0A6P5EYV2-F1
#
_entry.id   AF-A0A6P5EYV2-F1
#
_cell.length_a   1.000
_cell.length_b   1.000
_cell.length_c   1.000
_cell.angle_alpha   90.00
_cell.angle_beta   90.00
_cell.angle_gamma   90.00
#
_symmetry.space_group_name_H-M   'P 1'
#
loop_
_entity.id
_entity.type
_entity.pdbx_description
1 polymer ?
#
loop_
_entity_poly.entity_id
_entity_poly.type
_entity_poly.pdbx_seq_one_letter_code
_entity_poly.pdbx_strand_id
1 'polypeptide(L)'
;MAGTLVPFRPQLYLRPPLHSRRVPSNHRSRVSAELGESSSPSSSSSLSTSSETLTISPPPGFQPPRPKRFSVRPDKLLDILAASLALPFRLGTGAFVLGYSVSFVSEDAIPSTEYAMRIGGLALKETSKLGPRPEKPIEIYEFESCPFCRKVDPNTGVAMYESDDIIKYLVNKYGDGTIPTMLSLGLLTTLTAGFAMIGRMGKGSSYTPSKLPPQPLELWAYEASPFCKIVREVLVELELPHILRSTARGSPKRQTLYEKVGHFQVPYLEDVNAGVKMFESAEIIDYLRATYVLS
;
A
#
# COMPACT_ATOMS: atom_id res chain seq x y z
N MET A 1 20.37 20.70 -20.56
CA MET A 1 19.71 21.85 -19.91
C MET A 1 19.34 21.43 -18.49
N ALA A 2 19.97 22.04 -17.49
CA ALA A 2 19.81 21.70 -16.08
C ALA A 2 18.47 22.26 -15.55
N GLY A 3 17.65 21.38 -14.96
CA GLY A 3 16.39 21.76 -14.30
C GLY A 3 16.66 22.19 -12.86
N THR A 4 16.43 23.46 -12.57
CA THR A 4 16.56 24.07 -11.25
C THR A 4 15.47 23.57 -10.32
N LEU A 5 15.84 22.98 -9.17
CA LEU A 5 14.93 22.68 -8.07
C LEU A 5 14.45 24.00 -7.43
N VAL A 6 13.14 24.24 -7.44
CA VAL A 6 12.51 25.38 -6.76
C VAL A 6 12.27 25.01 -5.30
N PRO A 7 12.75 25.78 -4.31
CA PRO A 7 12.51 25.48 -2.90
C PRO A 7 11.06 25.77 -2.50
N PHE A 8 10.50 24.82 -1.75
CA PHE A 8 9.15 24.84 -1.17
C PHE A 8 9.02 25.97 -0.14
N ARG A 9 8.04 26.87 -0.30
CA ARG A 9 7.60 27.83 0.74
C ARG A 9 6.15 27.53 1.11
N PRO A 10 5.83 27.19 2.37
CA PRO A 10 4.45 27.04 2.80
C PRO A 10 3.75 28.42 2.84
N GLN A 11 2.68 28.58 2.07
CA GLN A 11 1.76 29.72 2.21
C GLN A 11 0.79 29.45 3.36
N LEU A 12 0.93 30.22 4.44
CA LEU A 12 -0.05 30.28 5.52
C LEU A 12 -1.32 30.99 5.01
N TYR A 13 -2.39 30.23 4.77
CA TYR A 13 -3.71 30.79 4.54
C TYR A 13 -4.31 31.30 5.85
N LEU A 14 -4.19 32.61 6.11
CA LEU A 14 -4.95 33.28 7.15
C LEU A 14 -6.42 33.43 6.71
N ARG A 15 -7.32 32.72 7.40
CA ARG A 15 -8.77 32.94 7.28
C ARG A 15 -9.16 34.33 7.80
N PRO A 16 -10.07 35.07 7.14
CA PRO A 16 -10.61 36.31 7.69
C PRO A 16 -11.51 36.02 8.91
N PRO A 17 -11.60 36.94 9.89
CA PRO A 17 -12.32 36.70 11.13
C PRO A 17 -13.84 36.74 10.92
N LEU A 18 -14.52 35.68 11.36
CA LEU A 18 -15.97 35.68 11.53
C LEU A 18 -16.33 36.47 12.79
N HIS A 19 -17.27 37.41 12.66
CA HIS A 19 -17.87 38.11 13.80
C HIS A 19 -18.49 37.08 14.77
N SER A 20 -17.99 37.06 16.01
CA SER A 20 -18.53 36.21 17.08
C SER A 20 -19.31 37.04 18.10
N ARG A 21 -20.58 36.66 18.27
CA ARG A 21 -21.48 37.14 19.33
C ARG A 21 -21.17 36.31 20.60
N ARG A 22 -20.82 36.99 21.71
CA ARG A 22 -20.46 36.37 23.00
C ARG A 22 -21.61 35.57 23.62
N VAL A 23 -21.31 34.38 24.12
CA VAL A 23 -22.02 33.67 25.21
C VAL A 23 -20.96 32.89 26.04
N PRO A 24 -21.05 32.81 27.38
CA PRO A 24 -19.91 32.45 28.24
C PRO A 24 -19.70 30.95 28.48
N SER A 25 -18.50 30.69 29.00
CA SER A 25 -17.76 29.47 29.32
C SER A 25 -18.52 28.27 29.91
N ASN A 26 -18.02 27.07 29.60
CA ASN A 26 -17.57 26.11 30.62
C ASN A 26 -16.44 25.20 30.10
N HIS A 27 -15.57 24.81 31.03
CA HIS A 27 -14.25 24.20 30.87
C HIS A 27 -14.09 23.09 29.80
N ARG A 28 -13.04 23.21 28.98
CA ARG A 28 -12.31 22.08 28.38
C ARG A 28 -10.82 22.39 28.31
N SER A 29 -10.03 21.56 28.95
CA SER A 29 -8.57 21.52 28.85
C SER A 29 -8.17 21.20 27.40
N ARG A 30 -7.44 22.12 26.76
CA ARG A 30 -6.75 21.88 25.49
C ARG A 30 -5.26 21.79 25.77
N VAL A 31 -4.67 20.65 25.44
CA VAL A 31 -3.21 20.51 25.32
C VAL A 31 -2.84 21.05 23.94
N SER A 32 -2.17 22.19 23.89
CA SER A 32 -1.52 22.72 22.70
C SER A 32 -0.03 22.50 22.84
N ALA A 33 0.58 21.80 21.88
CA ALA A 33 2.03 21.79 21.73
C ALA A 33 2.39 22.93 20.77
N GLU A 34 2.93 24.02 21.31
CA GLU A 34 3.61 25.06 20.53
C GLU A 34 5.10 24.69 20.43
N LEU A 35 5.59 24.46 19.22
CA LEU A 35 7.01 24.43 18.91
C LEU A 35 7.45 25.87 18.62
N GLY A 36 8.19 26.46 19.56
CA GLY A 36 8.85 27.75 19.35
C GLY A 36 10.09 27.59 18.49
N GLU A 37 10.10 28.20 17.31
CA GLU A 37 11.32 28.38 16.51
C GLU A 37 12.12 29.57 17.07
N SER A 38 13.20 29.29 17.81
CA SER A 38 14.24 30.27 18.11
C SER A 38 15.26 30.27 16.97
N SER A 39 15.33 31.37 16.23
CA SER A 39 16.34 31.60 15.20
C SER A 39 17.62 32.17 15.81
N SER A 40 18.76 31.55 15.52
CA SER A 40 20.10 32.12 15.73
C SER A 40 21.01 31.61 14.60
N PRO A 41 21.78 32.47 13.92
CA PRO A 41 22.50 32.08 12.72
C PRO A 41 23.88 31.50 13.08
N SER A 42 24.25 30.37 12.49
CA SER A 42 25.64 29.92 12.50
C SER A 42 26.05 29.25 11.18
N SER A 43 26.97 29.93 10.51
CA SER A 43 28.13 29.43 9.77
C SER A 43 27.97 28.18 8.88
N SER A 44 28.04 28.45 7.58
CA SER A 44 28.31 27.52 6.49
C SER A 44 29.54 26.65 6.74
N SER A 45 29.34 25.34 6.87
CA SER A 45 30.36 24.34 6.55
C SER A 45 29.80 23.42 5.47
N SER A 46 30.36 23.55 4.26
CA SER A 46 30.07 22.71 3.13
C SER A 46 30.69 21.33 3.34
N LEU A 47 29.94 20.40 3.93
CA LEU A 47 30.28 18.98 3.86
C LEU A 47 29.94 18.47 2.45
N SER A 48 30.98 18.13 1.71
CA SER A 48 30.89 17.43 0.43
C SER A 48 30.48 15.98 0.73
N THR A 49 29.18 15.70 0.63
CA THR A 49 28.67 14.33 0.65
C THR A 49 29.06 13.66 -0.67
N SER A 50 30.15 12.91 -0.65
CA SER A 50 30.43 11.89 -1.66
C SER A 50 29.31 10.87 -1.64
N SER A 51 28.42 10.90 -2.63
CA SER A 51 27.41 9.86 -2.86
C SER A 51 28.13 8.57 -3.26
N GLU A 52 28.51 7.76 -2.28
CA GLU A 52 28.76 6.34 -2.51
C GLU A 52 27.45 5.72 -3.02
N THR A 53 27.45 5.30 -4.28
CA THR A 53 26.37 4.51 -4.85
C THR A 53 26.44 3.12 -4.22
N LEU A 54 25.76 2.95 -3.08
CA LEU A 54 25.61 1.64 -2.44
C LEU A 54 25.02 0.69 -3.46
N THR A 55 25.85 -0.24 -3.95
CA THR A 55 25.43 -1.24 -4.93
C THR A 55 24.63 -2.30 -4.19
N ILE A 56 23.32 -2.30 -4.39
CA ILE A 56 22.41 -3.27 -3.79
C ILE A 56 22.58 -4.59 -4.55
N SER A 57 22.88 -5.65 -3.80
CA SER A 57 23.03 -7.00 -4.35
C SER A 57 22.23 -7.98 -3.49
N PRO A 58 21.73 -9.08 -4.08
CA PRO A 58 21.03 -10.08 -3.31
C PRO A 58 21.99 -10.79 -2.34
N PRO A 59 21.46 -11.46 -1.30
CA PRO A 59 22.31 -12.18 -0.34
C PRO A 59 23.21 -13.23 -1.04
N PRO A 60 24.40 -13.54 -0.50
CA PRO A 60 25.29 -14.52 -1.09
C PRO A 60 24.60 -15.89 -1.30
N GLY A 61 24.70 -16.44 -2.51
CA GLY A 61 24.09 -17.72 -2.86
C GLY A 61 22.56 -17.69 -3.03
N PHE A 62 21.94 -16.50 -3.02
CA PHE A 62 20.50 -16.37 -3.16
C PHE A 62 20.00 -16.86 -4.53
N GLN A 63 18.98 -17.71 -4.51
CA GLN A 63 18.21 -18.10 -5.68
C GLN A 63 16.73 -17.82 -5.41
N PRO A 64 16.01 -17.16 -6.33
CA PRO A 64 14.58 -16.98 -6.18
C PRO A 64 13.85 -18.31 -6.00
N PRO A 65 12.92 -18.42 -5.05
CA PRO A 65 12.14 -19.63 -4.83
C PRO A 65 11.30 -19.94 -6.08
N ARG A 66 11.22 -21.23 -6.41
CA ARG A 66 10.28 -21.69 -7.43
C ARG A 66 8.85 -21.57 -6.89
N PRO A 67 7.89 -21.09 -7.70
CA PRO A 67 6.48 -21.07 -7.30
C PRO A 67 6.04 -22.48 -6.90
N LYS A 68 5.37 -22.59 -5.75
CA LYS A 68 4.87 -23.87 -5.23
C LYS A 68 3.37 -23.79 -4.97
N ARG A 69 2.75 -24.96 -4.80
CA ARG A 69 1.36 -25.01 -4.33
C ARG A 69 1.26 -24.33 -2.97
N PHE A 70 0.09 -23.76 -2.72
CA PHE A 70 -0.20 -23.00 -1.52
C PHE A 70 0.18 -23.78 -0.25
N SER A 71 1.11 -23.22 0.52
CA SER A 71 1.56 -23.76 1.80
C SER A 71 2.01 -22.61 2.69
N VAL A 72 1.68 -22.69 3.98
CA VAL A 72 2.16 -21.73 4.99
C VAL A 72 3.42 -22.31 5.63
N ARG A 73 4.51 -21.54 5.67
CA ARG A 73 5.72 -21.94 6.40
C ARG A 73 5.41 -22.01 7.90
N PRO A 74 5.80 -23.07 8.64
CA PRO A 74 5.36 -23.26 10.03
C PRO A 74 5.66 -22.07 10.97
N ASP A 75 6.80 -21.41 10.78
CA ASP A 75 7.21 -20.20 11.52
C ASP A 75 6.34 -18.96 11.22
N LYS A 76 5.60 -18.96 10.11
CA LYS A 76 4.71 -17.87 9.70
C LYS A 76 3.23 -18.15 9.98
N LEU A 77 2.89 -19.28 10.61
CA LEU A 77 1.49 -19.67 10.81
C LEU A 77 0.71 -18.63 11.62
N LEU A 78 1.25 -18.19 12.76
CA LEU A 78 0.59 -17.19 13.61
C LEU A 78 0.48 -15.84 12.91
N ASP A 79 1.51 -15.44 12.15
CA ASP A 79 1.48 -14.21 11.37
C ASP A 79 0.36 -14.21 10.33
N ILE A 80 0.23 -15.32 9.58
CA ILE A 80 -0.82 -15.46 8.57
C ILE A 80 -2.21 -15.52 9.19
N LEU A 81 -2.38 -16.24 10.30
CA LEU A 81 -3.65 -16.28 11.03
C LEU A 81 -4.04 -14.90 11.53
N ALA A 82 -3.13 -14.17 12.17
CA ALA A 82 -3.35 -12.81 12.63
C ALA A 82 -3.65 -11.83 11.48
N ALA A 83 -2.91 -11.90 10.38
CA ALA A 83 -3.16 -11.09 9.20
C ALA A 83 -4.52 -11.41 8.54
N SER A 84 -5.01 -12.65 8.68
CA SER A 84 -6.32 -13.05 8.12
C SER A 84 -7.50 -12.43 8.86
N LEU A 85 -7.33 -12.03 10.13
CA LEU A 85 -8.38 -11.38 10.93
C LEU A 85 -8.83 -10.04 10.35
N ALA A 86 -8.00 -9.39 9.53
CA ALA A 86 -8.38 -8.15 8.86
C ALA A 86 -9.60 -8.34 7.96
N LEU A 87 -9.75 -9.49 7.30
CA LEU A 87 -10.85 -9.74 6.39
C LEU A 87 -12.23 -9.76 7.09
N PRO A 88 -12.47 -10.58 8.14
CA PRO A 88 -13.74 -10.56 8.86
C PRO A 88 -13.97 -9.25 9.62
N PHE A 89 -12.95 -8.66 10.26
CA PHE A 89 -13.15 -7.40 11.00
C PHE A 89 -13.44 -6.22 10.09
N ARG A 90 -12.87 -6.19 8.88
CA ARG A 90 -13.21 -5.18 7.86
C ARG A 90 -14.43 -5.58 7.01
N LEU A 91 -15.21 -6.56 7.44
CA LEU A 91 -16.46 -7.00 6.78
C LEU A 91 -16.30 -7.34 5.29
N GLY A 92 -15.15 -7.91 4.92
CA GLY A 92 -14.83 -8.24 3.53
C GLY A 92 -14.45 -7.04 2.64
N THR A 93 -14.34 -5.83 3.19
CA THR A 93 -13.85 -4.68 2.41
C THR A 93 -12.41 -4.90 1.93
N GLY A 94 -12.10 -4.40 0.73
CA GLY A 94 -10.82 -4.66 0.06
C GLY A 94 -10.70 -6.03 -0.61
N ALA A 95 -11.70 -6.92 -0.46
CA ALA A 95 -11.70 -8.21 -1.14
C ALA A 95 -12.12 -8.10 -2.62
N PHE A 96 -13.01 -7.17 -2.93
CA PHE A 96 -13.60 -7.03 -4.26
C PHE A 96 -13.37 -5.62 -4.80
N VAL A 97 -13.35 -5.48 -6.12
CA VAL A 97 -13.31 -4.17 -6.78
C VAL A 97 -14.71 -3.66 -7.09
N LEU A 98 -14.85 -2.36 -7.31
CA LEU A 98 -16.10 -1.78 -7.81
C LEU A 98 -16.52 -2.45 -9.12
N GLY A 99 -17.82 -2.74 -9.22
CA GLY A 99 -18.40 -3.43 -10.37
C GLY A 99 -17.97 -4.89 -10.53
N TYR A 100 -17.40 -5.52 -9.49
CA TYR A 100 -17.06 -6.95 -9.51
C TYR A 100 -18.31 -7.82 -9.75
N SER A 101 -18.19 -8.76 -10.68
CA SER A 101 -19.21 -9.75 -10.99
C SER A 101 -18.58 -11.13 -11.14
N VAL A 102 -19.34 -12.15 -10.80
CA VAL A 102 -18.88 -13.54 -10.80
C VAL A 102 -19.93 -14.44 -11.47
N SER A 103 -19.46 -15.35 -12.30
CA SER A 103 -20.28 -16.38 -12.92
C SER A 103 -19.53 -17.69 -12.98
N PHE A 104 -20.25 -18.80 -12.83
CA PHE A 104 -19.70 -20.14 -12.99
C PHE A 104 -19.94 -20.58 -14.43
N VAL A 105 -18.88 -20.98 -15.12
CA VAL A 105 -18.92 -21.47 -16.50
C VAL A 105 -18.20 -22.80 -16.62
N SER A 106 -18.46 -23.55 -17.68
CA SER A 106 -17.67 -24.74 -18.02
C SER A 106 -16.19 -24.35 -18.21
N GLU A 107 -15.27 -25.24 -17.86
CA GLU A 107 -13.84 -25.03 -18.02
C GLU A 107 -13.41 -24.76 -19.47
N ASP A 108 -14.12 -25.32 -20.45
CA ASP A 108 -13.86 -25.12 -21.88
C ASP A 108 -14.31 -23.74 -22.38
N ALA A 109 -15.14 -23.04 -21.59
CA ALA A 109 -15.64 -21.72 -21.94
C ALA A 109 -14.61 -20.60 -21.70
N ILE A 110 -13.52 -20.88 -20.98
CA ILE A 110 -12.42 -19.93 -20.75
C ILE A 110 -11.14 -20.47 -21.40
N PRO A 111 -10.56 -19.75 -22.38
CA PRO A 111 -9.30 -20.13 -23.01
C PRO A 111 -8.18 -20.36 -21.98
N SER A 112 -7.26 -21.29 -22.25
CA SER A 112 -6.10 -21.56 -21.37
C SER A 112 -5.13 -20.38 -21.24
N THR A 113 -5.20 -19.43 -22.17
CA THR A 113 -4.44 -18.17 -22.15
C THR A 113 -5.01 -17.16 -21.15
N GLU A 114 -6.26 -17.32 -20.71
CA GLU A 114 -6.93 -16.43 -19.78
C GLU A 114 -6.89 -17.02 -18.35
N TYR A 115 -6.53 -16.18 -17.38
CA TYR A 115 -6.56 -16.51 -15.97
C TYR A 115 -8.01 -16.80 -15.54
N ALA A 116 -8.23 -17.98 -14.99
CA ALA A 116 -9.46 -18.34 -14.29
C ALA A 116 -9.19 -19.21 -13.08
N MET A 117 -9.99 -19.03 -12.04
CA MET A 117 -10.00 -19.94 -10.91
C MET A 117 -10.84 -21.18 -11.28
N ARG A 118 -10.18 -22.32 -11.45
CA ARG A 118 -10.81 -23.60 -11.81
C ARG A 118 -11.01 -24.45 -10.57
N ILE A 119 -12.23 -24.91 -10.32
CA ILE A 119 -12.60 -25.74 -9.17
C ILE A 119 -13.60 -26.81 -9.65
N GLY A 120 -13.17 -28.08 -9.61
CA GLY A 120 -14.07 -29.22 -9.81
C GLY A 120 -14.76 -29.27 -11.18
N GLY A 121 -14.06 -28.91 -12.28
CA GLY A 121 -14.64 -28.90 -13.63
C GLY A 121 -15.43 -27.64 -13.98
N LEU A 122 -15.53 -26.68 -13.04
CA LEU A 122 -16.09 -25.35 -13.28
C LEU A 122 -14.98 -24.31 -13.26
N ALA A 123 -15.09 -23.31 -14.12
CA ALA A 123 -14.27 -22.12 -14.08
C ALA A 123 -15.08 -20.94 -13.52
N LEU A 124 -14.48 -20.23 -12.57
CA LEU A 124 -15.01 -18.99 -12.02
C LEU A 124 -14.59 -17.84 -12.95
N LYS A 125 -15.54 -17.33 -13.72
CA LYS A 125 -15.35 -16.14 -14.55
C LYS A 125 -15.60 -14.90 -13.70
N GLU A 126 -14.52 -14.21 -13.36
CA GLU A 126 -14.53 -12.96 -12.61
C GLU A 126 -14.41 -11.78 -13.59
N THR A 127 -15.31 -10.80 -13.50
CA THR A 127 -15.23 -9.56 -14.29
C THR A 127 -15.38 -8.33 -13.40
N SER A 128 -15.00 -7.17 -13.90
CA SER A 128 -15.24 -5.90 -13.20
C SER A 128 -15.54 -4.76 -14.18
N LYS A 129 -16.48 -3.89 -13.81
CA LYS A 129 -16.72 -2.64 -14.54
C LYS A 129 -15.75 -1.57 -14.07
N LEU A 130 -14.62 -1.45 -14.76
CA LEU A 130 -13.59 -0.48 -14.41
C LEU A 130 -13.96 0.93 -14.86
N GLY A 131 -13.76 1.91 -13.98
CA GLY A 131 -13.73 3.32 -14.35
C GLY A 131 -12.41 3.72 -15.03
N PRO A 132 -12.24 5.01 -15.36
CA PRO A 132 -11.03 5.50 -16.01
C PRO A 132 -9.82 5.23 -15.13
N ARG A 133 -8.72 4.75 -15.73
CA ARG A 133 -7.47 4.50 -15.01
C ARG A 133 -6.59 5.75 -15.04
N PRO A 134 -5.97 6.14 -13.91
CA PRO A 134 -4.98 7.21 -13.93
C PRO A 134 -3.79 6.81 -14.80
N GLU A 135 -3.25 7.77 -15.55
CA GLU A 135 -2.08 7.57 -16.41
C GLU A 135 -0.79 7.46 -15.58
N LYS A 136 -0.68 8.30 -14.53
CA LYS A 136 0.42 8.31 -13.57
C LYS A 136 0.02 7.62 -12.27
N PRO A 137 0.93 6.88 -11.61
CA PRO A 137 0.68 6.33 -10.29
C PRO A 137 0.21 7.40 -9.31
N ILE A 138 -0.77 7.04 -8.49
CA ILE A 138 -1.17 7.84 -7.34
C ILE A 138 -0.17 7.57 -6.22
N GLU A 139 0.32 8.63 -5.60
CA GLU A 139 1.24 8.54 -4.47
C GLU A 139 0.44 8.53 -3.17
N ILE A 140 0.70 7.54 -2.33
CA ILE A 140 0.08 7.39 -1.02
C ILE A 140 1.22 7.34 0.00
N TYR A 141 1.16 8.23 0.98
CA TYR A 141 2.01 8.19 2.16
C TYR A 141 1.21 7.57 3.29
N GLU A 142 1.65 6.40 3.73
CA GLU A 142 0.96 5.61 4.74
C GLU A 142 1.94 4.78 5.57
N PHE A 143 1.46 4.31 6.72
CA PHE A 143 1.98 3.13 7.40
C PHE A 143 0.80 2.21 7.74
N GLU A 144 1.03 0.91 7.91
CA GLU A 144 -0.02 -0.11 7.89
C GLU A 144 -1.06 0.00 9.03
N SER A 145 -0.74 0.72 10.12
CA SER A 145 -1.65 0.95 11.26
C SER A 145 -2.26 2.36 11.29
N CYS A 146 -2.01 3.21 10.28
CA CYS A 146 -2.61 4.54 10.20
C CYS A 146 -3.96 4.52 9.50
N PRO A 147 -5.04 5.01 10.12
CA PRO A 147 -6.29 5.29 9.40
C PRO A 147 -6.24 6.59 8.59
N PHE A 148 -5.17 7.39 8.73
CA PHE A 148 -5.02 8.71 8.11
C PHE A 148 -3.84 8.70 7.13
N CYS A 149 -4.11 8.40 5.86
CA CYS A 149 -3.12 8.49 4.80
C CYS A 149 -3.09 9.91 4.21
N ARG A 150 -1.95 10.30 3.64
CA ARG A 150 -1.88 11.44 2.72
C ARG A 150 -1.83 10.91 1.30
N LYS A 151 -2.68 11.46 0.43
CA LYS A 151 -2.69 11.13 -0.98
C LYS A 151 -2.23 12.33 -1.81
N VAL A 152 -1.43 12.06 -2.84
CA VAL A 152 -1.12 12.99 -3.93
C VAL A 152 -1.52 12.34 -5.26
N ASP A 153 -2.26 13.08 -6.08
CA ASP A 153 -2.68 12.65 -7.40
C ASP A 153 -2.01 13.49 -8.51
N PRO A 154 -0.90 13.00 -9.09
CA PRO A 154 -0.16 13.72 -10.12
C PRO A 154 -0.96 13.96 -11.41
N ASN A 155 -2.06 13.24 -11.63
CA ASN A 155 -2.91 13.38 -12.82
C ASN A 155 -3.80 14.64 -12.73
N THR A 156 -4.07 15.12 -11.51
CA THR A 156 -4.96 16.27 -11.29
C THR A 156 -4.32 17.38 -10.46
N GLY A 157 -3.15 17.15 -9.86
CA GLY A 157 -2.48 18.07 -8.94
C GLY A 157 -3.12 18.13 -7.55
N VAL A 158 -4.11 17.28 -7.26
CA VAL A 158 -4.81 17.26 -5.97
C VAL A 158 -3.97 16.54 -4.91
N ALA A 159 -3.84 17.15 -3.74
CA ALA A 159 -3.29 16.53 -2.54
C ALA A 159 -4.28 16.68 -1.37
N MET A 160 -4.52 15.61 -0.62
CA MET A 160 -5.47 15.60 0.49
C MET A 160 -5.10 14.61 1.59
N TYR A 161 -5.65 14.85 2.78
CA TYR A 161 -5.64 13.95 3.93
C TYR A 161 -7.03 13.32 4.10
N GLU A 162 -7.18 12.54 5.16
CA GLU A 162 -8.42 11.85 5.56
C GLU A 162 -8.83 10.74 4.60
N SER A 163 -8.88 9.51 5.12
CA SER A 163 -9.20 8.31 4.32
C SER A 163 -10.59 8.40 3.69
N ASP A 164 -11.59 8.94 4.38
CA ASP A 164 -12.94 9.14 3.84
C ASP A 164 -12.95 10.07 2.63
N ASP A 165 -12.17 11.17 2.66
CA ASP A 165 -12.12 12.13 1.56
C ASP A 165 -11.31 11.59 0.39
N ILE A 166 -10.23 10.84 0.68
CA ILE A 166 -9.47 10.08 -0.31
C ILE A 166 -10.38 9.08 -1.03
N ILE A 167 -11.19 8.30 -0.30
CA ILE A 167 -12.13 7.34 -0.88
C ILE A 167 -13.17 8.03 -1.74
N LYS A 168 -13.84 9.08 -1.23
CA LYS A 168 -14.82 9.88 -1.99
C LYS A 168 -14.21 10.39 -3.30
N TYR A 169 -13.01 10.96 -3.23
CA TYR A 169 -12.32 11.45 -4.42
C TYR A 169 -12.06 10.32 -5.42
N LEU A 170 -11.50 9.19 -4.96
CA LEU A 170 -11.12 8.07 -5.84
C LEU A 170 -12.34 7.47 -6.54
N VAL A 171 -13.43 7.28 -5.80
CA VAL A 171 -14.69 6.73 -6.34
C VAL A 171 -15.32 7.69 -7.35
N ASN A 172 -15.33 8.99 -7.07
CA ASN A 172 -15.89 9.99 -7.99
C ASN A 172 -15.02 10.21 -9.24
N LYS A 173 -13.69 10.15 -9.09
CA LYS A 173 -12.76 10.46 -10.18
C LYS A 173 -12.46 9.25 -11.07
N TYR A 174 -12.31 8.07 -10.46
CA TYR A 174 -11.82 6.84 -11.12
C TYR A 174 -12.76 5.65 -10.95
N GLY A 175 -13.82 5.78 -10.15
CA GLY A 175 -14.85 4.77 -9.95
C GLY A 175 -16.12 5.10 -10.70
N ASP A 176 -17.23 4.56 -10.20
CA ASP A 176 -18.60 4.76 -10.71
C ASP A 176 -19.38 5.82 -9.92
N GLY A 177 -18.70 6.57 -9.04
CA GLY A 177 -19.33 7.56 -8.15
C GLY A 177 -20.07 6.96 -6.95
N THR A 178 -20.14 5.63 -6.81
CA THR A 178 -20.86 4.97 -5.71
C THR A 178 -19.89 4.48 -4.65
N ILE A 179 -19.93 5.10 -3.47
CA ILE A 179 -19.07 4.69 -2.34
C ILE A 179 -19.69 3.45 -1.70
N PRO A 180 -18.93 2.35 -1.53
CA PRO A 180 -19.43 1.18 -0.82
C PRO A 180 -19.92 1.58 0.58
N THR A 181 -21.12 1.14 0.96
CA THR A 181 -21.74 1.50 2.25
C THR A 181 -20.84 1.19 3.44
N MET A 182 -20.11 0.07 3.40
CA MET A 182 -19.15 -0.32 4.44
C MET A 182 -17.96 0.64 4.60
N LEU A 183 -17.63 1.41 3.56
CA LEU A 183 -16.57 2.42 3.58
C LEU A 183 -17.10 3.82 3.92
N SER A 184 -18.42 4.01 4.01
CA SER A 184 -19.05 5.31 4.32
C SER A 184 -19.59 5.42 5.74
N LEU A 185 -19.27 4.47 6.64
CA LEU A 185 -19.80 4.44 8.02
C LEU A 185 -18.98 5.32 9.00
N GLY A 186 -17.97 6.05 8.51
CA GLY A 186 -17.16 6.98 9.30
C GLY A 186 -16.48 6.29 10.49
N LEU A 187 -16.82 6.73 11.72
CA LEU A 187 -16.23 6.21 12.96
C LEU A 187 -16.28 4.68 13.07
N LEU A 188 -17.34 4.04 12.58
CA LEU A 188 -17.44 2.58 12.61
C LEU A 188 -16.41 1.92 11.68
N THR A 189 -16.14 2.53 10.51
CA THR A 189 -15.06 2.11 9.61
C THR A 189 -13.70 2.24 10.30
N THR A 190 -13.46 3.35 11.02
CA THR A 190 -12.22 3.54 11.78
C THR A 190 -12.05 2.50 12.89
N LEU A 191 -13.11 2.19 13.64
CA LEU A 191 -13.07 1.20 14.72
C LEU A 191 -12.82 -0.22 14.18
N THR A 192 -13.53 -0.61 13.11
CA THR A 192 -13.36 -1.92 12.48
C THR A 192 -11.97 -2.09 11.86
N ALA A 193 -11.42 -1.03 11.25
CA ALA A 193 -10.03 -0.99 10.80
C ALA A 193 -9.03 -1.10 11.98
N GLY A 194 -9.30 -0.44 13.10
CA GLY A 194 -8.50 -0.58 14.33
C GLY A 194 -8.50 -2.00 14.90
N PHE A 195 -9.68 -2.64 14.97
CA PHE A 195 -9.81 -4.04 15.43
C PHE A 195 -9.04 -5.02 14.54
N ALA A 196 -9.05 -4.81 13.23
CA ALA A 196 -8.26 -5.59 12.28
C ALA A 196 -6.75 -5.58 12.57
N MET A 197 -6.24 -4.55 13.25
CA MET A 197 -4.83 -4.41 13.58
C MET A 197 -4.42 -5.06 14.91
N ILE A 198 -5.35 -5.35 15.83
CA ILE A 198 -5.01 -5.85 17.18
C ILE A 198 -4.19 -7.15 17.10
N GLY A 199 -4.55 -8.06 16.19
CA GLY A 199 -3.82 -9.32 16.00
C GLY A 199 -2.40 -9.14 15.47
N ARG A 200 -2.04 -7.98 14.91
CA ARG A 200 -0.72 -7.73 14.33
C ARG A 200 0.32 -7.26 15.34
N MET A 201 -0.05 -7.00 16.60
CA MET A 201 0.89 -6.66 17.68
C MET A 201 1.88 -5.53 17.31
N GLY A 202 1.43 -4.52 16.56
CA GLY A 202 2.26 -3.38 16.15
C GLY A 202 3.14 -3.60 14.90
N LYS A 203 3.11 -4.78 14.25
CA LYS A 203 3.77 -5.02 12.97
C LYS A 203 3.36 -3.97 11.92
N GLY A 204 4.32 -3.48 11.15
CA GLY A 204 4.10 -2.39 10.18
C GLY A 204 4.02 -0.99 10.79
N SER A 205 4.31 -0.81 12.10
CA SER A 205 4.21 0.48 12.80
C SER A 205 5.56 1.06 13.26
N SER A 206 6.64 0.29 13.15
CA SER A 206 7.96 0.68 13.68
C SER A 206 9.03 0.62 12.61
N TYR A 207 9.76 1.73 12.48
CA TYR A 207 10.88 1.85 11.57
C TYR A 207 12.04 0.93 11.97
N THR A 208 12.62 0.28 10.97
CA THR A 208 13.86 -0.48 11.03
C THR A 208 14.86 0.15 10.05
N PRO A 209 16.04 0.60 10.51
CA PRO A 209 17.06 1.18 9.64
C PRO A 209 17.37 0.30 8.42
N SER A 210 17.33 0.91 7.24
CA SER A 210 17.49 0.20 5.97
C SER A 210 18.34 0.97 4.96
N LYS A 211 18.89 0.24 3.99
CA LYS A 211 19.53 0.79 2.79
C LYS A 211 18.42 1.25 1.85
N LEU A 212 18.36 2.54 1.53
CA LEU A 212 17.35 3.03 0.61
C LEU A 212 17.70 2.65 -0.84
N PRO A 213 16.83 1.93 -1.56
CA PRO A 213 17.05 1.60 -2.95
C PRO A 213 16.96 2.85 -3.84
N PRO A 214 17.80 2.95 -4.89
CA PRO A 214 17.74 4.06 -5.83
C PRO A 214 16.47 4.05 -6.70
N GLN A 215 15.86 2.88 -6.91
CA GLN A 215 14.59 2.74 -7.62
C GLN A 215 13.55 2.01 -6.76
N PRO A 216 12.26 2.38 -6.85
CA PRO A 216 11.22 1.71 -6.10
C PRO A 216 11.09 0.24 -6.52
N LEU A 217 10.90 -0.65 -5.55
CA LEU A 217 10.57 -2.05 -5.81
C LEU A 217 9.15 -2.15 -6.38
N GLU A 218 8.81 -3.24 -7.05
CA GLU A 218 7.46 -3.47 -7.56
C GLU A 218 6.82 -4.66 -6.83
N LEU A 219 5.69 -4.43 -6.17
CA LEU A 219 4.93 -5.46 -5.46
C LEU A 219 3.57 -5.67 -6.14
N TRP A 220 3.36 -6.88 -6.67
CA TRP A 220 2.03 -7.35 -7.09
C TRP A 220 1.34 -7.99 -5.90
N ALA A 221 0.21 -7.41 -5.47
CA ALA A 221 -0.44 -7.81 -4.24
C ALA A 221 -1.95 -7.61 -4.28
N TYR A 222 -2.63 -8.35 -3.41
CA TYR A 222 -4.06 -8.25 -3.18
C TYR A 222 -4.29 -7.82 -1.73
N GLU A 223 -5.06 -6.74 -1.52
CA GLU A 223 -5.23 -6.11 -0.20
C GLU A 223 -5.71 -7.10 0.86
N ALA A 224 -6.74 -7.89 0.53
CA ALA A 224 -7.33 -8.88 1.42
C ALA A 224 -6.48 -10.16 1.63
N SER A 225 -5.35 -10.31 0.95
CA SER A 225 -4.47 -11.47 1.14
C SER A 225 -3.59 -11.29 2.38
N PRO A 226 -3.65 -12.20 3.38
CA PRO A 226 -2.79 -12.13 4.55
C PRO A 226 -1.30 -12.28 4.20
N PHE A 227 -0.97 -13.03 3.14
CA PHE A 227 0.40 -13.17 2.63
C PHE A 227 0.95 -11.87 2.05
N CYS A 228 0.08 -11.06 1.42
CA CYS A 228 0.45 -9.75 0.93
C CYS A 228 0.60 -8.75 2.08
N LYS A 229 -0.27 -8.81 3.10
CA LYS A 229 -0.21 -7.95 4.28
C LYS A 229 1.14 -8.06 4.98
N ILE A 230 1.62 -9.27 5.26
CA ILE A 230 2.90 -9.45 5.97
C ILE A 230 4.11 -8.95 5.15
N VAL A 231 4.05 -8.99 3.82
CA VAL A 231 5.11 -8.41 2.97
C VAL A 231 5.07 -6.89 3.00
N ARG A 232 3.87 -6.29 2.90
CA ARG A 232 3.73 -4.82 2.97
C ARG A 232 4.15 -4.26 4.32
N GLU A 233 3.83 -4.96 5.42
CA GLU A 233 4.33 -4.59 6.75
C GLU A 233 5.85 -4.49 6.77
N VAL A 234 6.58 -5.43 6.15
CA VAL A 234 8.05 -5.38 6.08
C VAL A 234 8.54 -4.25 5.16
N LEU A 235 7.89 -4.01 4.03
CA LEU A 235 8.22 -2.86 3.17
C LEU A 235 8.06 -1.53 3.91
N VAL A 236 7.00 -1.40 4.72
CA VAL A 236 6.73 -0.21 5.54
C VAL A 236 7.72 -0.09 6.71
N GLU A 237 7.97 -1.17 7.45
CA GLU A 237 8.96 -1.19 8.54
C GLU A 237 10.35 -0.77 8.04
N LEU A 238 10.73 -1.18 6.83
CA LEU A 238 12.01 -0.83 6.22
C LEU A 238 11.97 0.50 5.44
N GLU A 239 10.84 1.20 5.38
CA GLU A 239 10.62 2.42 4.57
C GLU A 239 11.11 2.28 3.11
N LEU A 240 10.90 1.10 2.52
CA LEU A 240 11.33 0.84 1.15
C LEU A 240 10.31 1.44 0.16
N PRO A 241 10.74 2.37 -0.72
CA PRO A 241 9.86 2.90 -1.74
C PRO A 241 9.44 1.77 -2.70
N HIS A 242 8.15 1.68 -3.00
CA HIS A 242 7.63 0.62 -3.84
C HIS A 242 6.38 1.02 -4.64
N ILE A 243 6.21 0.41 -5.81
CA ILE A 243 5.02 0.49 -6.64
C ILE A 243 4.12 -0.70 -6.30
N LEU A 244 2.97 -0.42 -5.70
CA LEU A 244 1.95 -1.43 -5.41
C LEU A 244 1.03 -1.66 -6.63
N ARG A 245 1.19 -2.79 -7.30
CA ARG A 245 0.26 -3.24 -8.35
C ARG A 245 -0.86 -4.09 -7.75
N SER A 246 -1.96 -3.44 -7.42
CA SER A 246 -3.14 -4.14 -6.87
C SER A 246 -3.80 -5.12 -7.86
N THR A 247 -3.85 -6.40 -7.50
CA THR A 247 -4.43 -7.51 -8.28
C THR A 247 -5.68 -8.09 -7.62
N ALA A 248 -6.59 -7.23 -7.18
CA ALA A 248 -7.87 -7.66 -6.59
C ALA A 248 -8.70 -8.55 -7.54
N ARG A 249 -9.67 -9.27 -6.99
CA ARG A 249 -10.56 -10.16 -7.76
C ARG A 249 -11.26 -9.41 -8.89
N GLY A 250 -11.34 -10.03 -10.07
CA GLY A 250 -11.88 -9.41 -11.30
C GLY A 250 -11.01 -8.31 -11.93
N SER A 251 -9.82 -8.02 -11.39
CA SER A 251 -8.89 -7.04 -11.98
C SER A 251 -8.17 -7.62 -13.20
N PRO A 252 -8.05 -6.88 -14.33
CA PRO A 252 -7.29 -7.30 -15.51
C PRO A 252 -5.79 -7.44 -15.22
N LYS A 253 -5.29 -6.82 -14.13
CA LYS A 253 -3.90 -7.01 -13.70
C LYS A 253 -3.56 -8.45 -13.33
N ARG A 254 -4.55 -9.29 -13.00
CA ARG A 254 -4.33 -10.72 -12.78
C ARG A 254 -3.92 -11.41 -14.07
N GLN A 255 -4.58 -11.05 -15.17
CA GLN A 255 -4.21 -11.50 -16.51
C GLN A 255 -2.82 -10.98 -16.90
N THR A 256 -2.52 -9.70 -16.66
CA THR A 256 -1.18 -9.15 -16.93
C THR A 256 -0.07 -9.89 -16.18
N LEU A 257 -0.28 -10.24 -14.90
CA LEU A 257 0.70 -11.01 -14.14
C LEU A 257 0.82 -12.45 -14.68
N TYR A 258 -0.30 -13.06 -15.04
CA TYR A 258 -0.33 -14.39 -15.64
C TYR A 258 0.42 -14.44 -16.97
N GLU A 259 0.23 -13.48 -17.86
CA GLU A 259 0.97 -13.37 -19.13
C GLU A 259 2.46 -13.12 -18.90
N LYS A 260 2.80 -12.32 -17.87
CA LYS A 260 4.18 -11.96 -17.54
C LYS A 260 4.99 -13.13 -16.99
N VAL A 261 4.37 -14.00 -16.19
CA VAL A 261 5.09 -15.03 -15.41
C VAL A 261 4.63 -16.46 -15.72
N GLY A 262 3.56 -16.64 -16.50
CA GLY A 262 2.95 -17.93 -16.83
C GLY A 262 2.16 -18.56 -15.66
N HIS A 263 2.05 -17.86 -14.53
CA HIS A 263 1.38 -18.33 -13.32
C HIS A 263 0.86 -17.14 -12.53
N PHE A 264 -0.34 -17.26 -11.99
CA PHE A 264 -0.89 -16.24 -11.10
C PHE A 264 -0.77 -16.69 -9.64
N GLN A 265 0.04 -15.95 -8.88
CA GLN A 265 0.11 -16.04 -7.43
C GLN A 265 0.54 -14.68 -6.88
N VAL A 266 0.09 -14.35 -5.67
CA VAL A 266 0.51 -13.14 -4.98
C VAL A 266 0.78 -13.44 -3.49
N PRO A 267 1.74 -12.75 -2.86
CA PRO A 267 2.55 -11.65 -3.39
C PRO A 267 3.60 -12.11 -4.42
N TYR A 268 3.92 -11.22 -5.35
CA TYR A 268 5.05 -11.36 -6.28
C TYR A 268 5.84 -10.05 -6.27
N LEU A 269 7.14 -10.15 -5.99
CA LEU A 269 8.06 -9.02 -5.84
C LEU A 269 9.01 -8.96 -7.04
N GLU A 270 9.21 -7.77 -7.59
CA GLU A 270 10.32 -7.45 -8.49
C GLU A 270 11.18 -6.36 -7.87
N ASP A 271 12.46 -6.66 -7.70
CA ASP A 271 13.47 -5.73 -7.25
C ASP A 271 14.47 -5.49 -8.37
N VAL A 272 14.32 -4.36 -9.05
CA VAL A 272 15.17 -3.94 -10.16
C VAL A 272 16.59 -3.61 -9.68
N ASN A 273 16.74 -3.20 -8.41
CA ASN A 273 18.03 -2.79 -7.86
C ASN A 273 18.98 -3.99 -7.72
N ALA A 274 18.44 -5.17 -7.39
CA ALA A 274 19.18 -6.42 -7.23
C ALA A 274 18.98 -7.42 -8.38
N GLY A 275 18.11 -7.11 -9.35
CA GLY A 275 17.73 -8.03 -10.44
C GLY A 275 16.91 -9.25 -9.98
N VAL A 276 16.22 -9.14 -8.85
CA VAL A 276 15.48 -10.25 -8.22
C VAL A 276 13.99 -10.21 -8.60
N LYS A 277 13.42 -11.38 -8.90
CA LYS A 277 11.99 -11.58 -9.12
C LYS A 277 11.56 -12.85 -8.41
N MET A 278 10.56 -12.78 -7.53
CA MET A 278 10.23 -13.92 -6.67
C MET A 278 8.79 -13.94 -6.17
N PHE A 279 8.31 -15.15 -5.88
CA PHE A 279 7.08 -15.42 -5.13
C PHE A 279 7.40 -15.80 -3.68
N GLU A 280 6.40 -16.32 -2.97
CA GLU A 280 6.49 -16.85 -1.61
C GLU A 280 6.74 -15.77 -0.56
N SER A 281 5.65 -15.28 0.05
CA SER A 281 5.70 -14.18 1.04
C SER A 281 6.75 -14.32 2.13
N ALA A 282 6.98 -15.52 2.65
CA ALA A 282 7.97 -15.77 3.70
C ALA A 282 9.40 -15.58 3.18
N GLU A 283 9.69 -16.08 1.99
CA GLU A 283 10.99 -15.91 1.32
C GLU A 283 11.20 -14.46 0.89
N ILE A 284 10.15 -13.77 0.44
CA ILE A 284 10.18 -12.33 0.16
C ILE A 284 10.58 -11.54 1.40
N ILE A 285 10.00 -11.86 2.57
CA ILE A 285 10.34 -11.19 3.82
C ILE A 285 11.81 -11.42 4.19
N ASP A 286 12.28 -12.67 4.09
CA ASP A 286 13.65 -13.02 4.44
C ASP A 286 14.64 -12.34 3.48
N TYR A 287 14.31 -12.30 2.17
CA TYR A 287 15.05 -11.54 1.17
C TYR A 287 15.12 -10.04 1.49
N LEU A 288 13.98 -9.39 1.76
CA LEU A 288 13.95 -7.96 2.05
C LEU A 288 14.80 -7.63 3.28
N ARG A 289 14.69 -8.45 4.33
CA ARG A 289 15.46 -8.25 5.56
C ARG A 289 16.96 -8.47 5.33
N ALA A 290 17.35 -9.53 4.62
CA ALA A 290 18.76 -9.82 4.37
C ALA A 290 19.43 -8.79 3.43
N THR A 291 18.70 -8.25 2.47
CA THR A 291 19.23 -7.30 1.48
C THR A 291 19.32 -5.88 2.05
N TYR A 292 18.25 -5.44 2.72
CA TYR A 292 18.03 -4.03 3.00
C TYR A 292 18.25 -3.60 4.45
N VAL A 293 18.12 -4.48 5.44
CA VAL A 293 18.36 -4.08 6.84
C VAL A 293 19.82 -3.64 7.01
N LEU A 294 20.03 -2.53 7.71
CA LEU A 294 21.35 -2.12 8.15
C LEU A 294 21.71 -2.91 9.42
N SER A 295 22.84 -3.61 9.35
CA SER A 295 23.46 -4.32 10.49
C SER A 295 24.08 -3.37 11.48
#